data_AF-A0A553NIS8-F1
#
_entry.id   AF-A0A553NIS8-F1
#
_cell.length_a   1.000
_cell.length_b   1.000
_cell.length_c   1.000
_cell.angle_alpha   90.00
_cell.angle_beta   90.00
_cell.angle_gamma   90.00
#
_symmetry.space_group_name_H-M   'P 1'
#
loop_
_entity.id
_entity.type
_entity.pdbx_description
1 polymer ?
#
loop_
_entity_poly.entity_id
_entity_poly.type
_entity_poly.pdbx_seq_one_letter_code
_entity_poly.pdbx_strand_id
1 'polypeptide(L)'
;MKTLTREHNIILRRRILKSTCYIDVRWFPFDIQKCDLKFGSWTHNGWLLDLQMQAVDISTYIPNGEWDLVDLQMFLYLYVR
;
A
#
# COMPACT_ATOMS: atom_id res chain seq x y z
N MET A 1 -0.42 -16.54 5.74
CA MET A 1 0.29 -17.25 6.83
C MET A 1 0.78 -16.20 7.83
N LYS A 2 0.43 -16.31 9.11
CA LYS A 2 0.96 -15.43 10.17
C LYS A 2 2.25 -16.06 10.68
N THR A 3 3.32 -15.28 10.84
CA THR A 3 4.57 -15.76 11.43
C THR A 3 4.75 -15.13 12.80
N LEU A 4 4.96 -15.95 13.83
CA LEU A 4 5.29 -15.49 15.17
C LEU A 4 6.82 -15.39 15.29
N THR A 5 7.33 -14.23 15.69
CA THR A 5 8.76 -14.06 15.99
C THR A 5 9.06 -14.49 17.43
N ARG A 6 10.36 -14.67 17.76
CA ARG A 6 10.82 -14.98 19.12
C ARG A 6 10.46 -13.90 20.16
N GLU A 7 10.14 -12.69 19.70
CA GLU A 7 9.75 -11.55 20.52
C GLU A 7 8.23 -11.44 20.69
N HIS A 8 7.46 -12.48 20.32
CA HIS A 8 5.99 -12.48 20.31
C HIS A 8 5.36 -11.48 19.33
N ASN A 9 6.10 -11.00 18.32
CA ASN A 9 5.55 -10.15 17.27
C ASN A 9 4.89 -11.01 16.18
N ILE A 10 3.73 -10.57 15.68
CA ILE A 10 3.01 -11.22 14.59
C ILE A 10 3.29 -10.50 13.28
N ILE A 11 3.88 -11.19 12.32
CA ILE A 11 4.14 -10.66 10.97
C ILE A 11 3.14 -11.26 9.98
N LEU A 12 2.48 -10.38 9.22
CA LEU A 12 1.64 -10.76 8.10
C LEU A 12 2.49 -10.78 6.82
N ARG A 13 2.63 -11.96 6.20
CA ARG A 13 3.33 -12.12 4.92
C ARG A 13 2.35 -12.12 3.73
N ARG A 14 2.92 -11.86 2.55
CA ARG A 14 2.33 -11.65 1.21
C ARG A 14 0.89 -12.13 1.04
N ARG A 15 0.03 -11.22 0.58
CA ARG A 15 -1.35 -11.47 0.14
C ARG A 15 -1.61 -10.65 -1.12
N ILE A 16 -2.40 -11.19 -2.05
CA ILE A 16 -2.86 -10.45 -3.22
C ILE A 16 -3.94 -9.47 -2.76
N LEU A 17 -3.77 -8.19 -3.08
CA LEU A 17 -4.74 -7.13 -2.79
C LEU A 17 -5.31 -6.61 -4.10
N LYS A 18 -6.61 -6.32 -4.12
CA LYS A 18 -7.27 -5.65 -5.24
C LYS A 18 -7.81 -4.33 -4.73
N SER A 19 -7.42 -3.23 -5.36
CA SER A 19 -7.95 -1.90 -5.09
C SER A 19 -8.73 -1.39 -6.30
N THR A 20 -9.58 -0.40 -6.06
CA THR A 20 -10.23 0.37 -7.12
C THR A 20 -9.51 1.70 -7.24
N CYS A 21 -9.15 2.08 -8.45
CA CYS A 21 -8.47 3.33 -8.76
C CYS A 21 -9.18 4.01 -9.94
N TYR A 22 -9.17 5.34 -9.97
CA TYR A 22 -9.65 6.11 -11.11
C TYR A 22 -8.54 6.18 -12.17
N ILE A 23 -8.90 5.88 -13.43
CA ILE A 23 -7.98 5.87 -14.57
C ILE A 23 -8.41 6.95 -15.55
N ASP A 24 -7.45 7.74 -16.03
CA ASP A 24 -7.67 8.81 -17.00
C ASP A 24 -7.02 8.46 -18.35
N VAL A 25 -7.85 8.17 -19.36
CA VAL A 25 -7.41 7.65 -20.67
C VAL A 25 -7.30 8.71 -21.77
N ARG A 26 -7.23 9.99 -21.41
CA ARG A 26 -7.20 11.09 -22.40
C ARG A 26 -5.97 11.07 -23.32
N TRP A 27 -4.85 10.52 -22.86
CA TRP A 27 -3.55 10.59 -23.54
C TRP A 27 -2.99 9.23 -23.95
N PHE A 28 -3.86 8.22 -24.05
CA PHE A 28 -3.47 6.88 -24.47
C PHE A 28 -2.72 6.90 -25.81
N PRO A 29 -1.61 6.15 -25.97
CA PRO A 29 -1.03 5.16 -25.05
C PRO A 29 0.06 5.70 -24.10
N PHE A 30 0.25 7.03 -24.05
CA PHE A 30 1.32 7.69 -23.27
C PHE A 30 0.75 8.43 -22.06
N ASP A 31 -0.09 7.75 -21.29
CA ASP A 31 -0.73 8.27 -20.10
C ASP A 31 0.05 7.94 -18.81
N ILE A 32 -0.14 8.78 -17.79
CA ILE A 32 0.41 8.57 -16.45
C ILE A 32 -0.76 8.35 -15.50
N GLN A 33 -0.73 7.24 -14.78
CA GLN A 33 -1.78 6.86 -13.84
C GLN A 33 -1.31 7.01 -12.40
N LYS A 34 -2.16 7.59 -11.54
CA LYS A 34 -1.90 7.75 -10.10
C LYS A 34 -2.96 7.00 -9.30
N CYS A 35 -2.52 6.01 -8.53
CA CYS A 35 -3.40 5.16 -7.74
C CYS A 35 -3.05 5.17 -6.26
N ASP A 36 -4.04 5.51 -5.44
CA ASP A 36 -3.90 5.56 -3.98
C ASP A 36 -4.30 4.24 -3.33
N LEU A 37 -3.46 3.75 -2.43
CA LEU A 37 -3.77 2.62 -1.54
C LEU A 37 -3.91 3.14 -0.11
N LYS A 38 -5.07 2.91 0.50
CA LYS A 38 -5.35 3.32 1.89
C LYS A 38 -5.42 2.08 2.78
N PHE A 39 -4.51 2.01 3.74
CA PHE A 39 -4.49 0.99 4.77
C PHE A 39 -4.89 1.61 6.10
N GLY A 40 -5.72 0.90 6.85
CA GLY A 40 -6.20 1.36 8.15
C GLY A 40 -6.92 0.24 8.88
N SER A 41 -7.10 0.43 10.19
CA SER A 41 -7.98 -0.43 10.96
C SER A 41 -9.43 -0.06 10.69
N TRP A 42 -10.27 -1.08 10.55
CA TRP A 42 -11.72 -0.88 10.43
C TRP A 42 -12.39 -0.65 11.78
N THR A 43 -11.89 -1.31 12.84
CA THR A 43 -12.58 -1.38 14.14
C THR A 43 -11.94 -0.54 15.23
N HIS A 44 -10.67 -0.16 15.07
CA HIS A 44 -9.92 0.60 16.08
C HIS A 44 -9.56 1.97 15.52
N ASN A 45 -9.70 2.99 16.36
CA ASN A 45 -9.29 4.36 16.05
C ASN A 45 -7.84 4.61 16.50
N GLY A 46 -7.33 5.81 16.23
CA GLY A 46 -5.93 6.20 16.53
C GLY A 46 -5.56 6.22 18.02
N TRP A 47 -6.54 6.14 18.94
CA TRP A 47 -6.28 6.04 20.38
C TRP A 47 -5.99 4.60 20.82
N LEU A 48 -6.59 3.62 20.13
CA LEU A 48 -6.47 2.20 20.45
C LEU A 48 -5.40 1.50 19.61
N LEU A 49 -5.07 2.06 18.44
CA LEU A 49 -4.09 1.51 17.53
C LEU A 49 -3.25 2.63 16.92
N ASP A 50 -1.95 2.57 17.14
CA ASP A 50 -0.98 3.42 16.49
C ASP A 50 -0.40 2.72 15.25
N LEU A 51 -0.63 3.30 14.07
CA LEU A 51 -0.13 2.80 12.80
C LEU A 51 1.09 3.59 12.39
N GLN A 52 2.26 2.94 12.45
CA GLN A 52 3.52 3.53 12.03
C GLN A 52 3.87 3.09 10.62
N MET A 53 4.21 4.07 9.77
CA MET A 53 4.61 3.81 8.40
C MET A 53 6.10 3.49 8.32
N GLN A 54 6.43 2.42 7.61
CA GLN A 54 7.81 2.05 7.25
C GLN A 54 7.98 2.17 5.75
N ALA A 55 9.20 2.46 5.31
CA ALA A 55 9.54 2.59 3.90
C ALA A 55 9.05 1.39 3.08
N VAL A 56 8.57 1.67 1.87
CA VAL A 56 8.14 0.62 0.94
C VAL A 56 9.37 -0.09 0.40
N ASP A 57 9.45 -1.40 0.59
CA ASP A 57 10.51 -2.24 0.03
C ASP A 57 10.14 -2.71 -1.38
N ILE A 58 10.96 -2.30 -2.35
CA ILE A 58 10.82 -2.61 -3.78
C ILE A 58 11.81 -3.68 -4.25
N SER A 59 12.61 -4.26 -3.35
CA SER A 59 13.65 -5.25 -3.68
C SER A 59 13.12 -6.52 -4.39
N THR A 60 11.84 -6.84 -4.20
CA THR A 60 11.17 -8.01 -4.79
C THR A 60 10.15 -7.63 -5.87
N TYR A 61 10.18 -6.39 -6.36
CA TYR A 61 9.33 -5.94 -7.45
C TYR A 61 9.72 -6.60 -8.75
N ILE A 62 8.71 -7.08 -9.48
CA ILE A 62 8.86 -7.67 -10.80
C ILE A 62 8.25 -6.66 -11.78
N PRO A 63 9.03 -6.10 -12.71
CA PRO A 63 8.54 -5.10 -13.66
C PRO A 63 7.45 -5.71 -14.56
N ASN A 64 6.47 -4.88 -14.90
CA ASN A 64 5.42 -5.25 -15.83
C ASN A 64 5.81 -4.86 -17.27
N GLY A 65 5.37 -5.62 -18.28
CA GLY A 65 5.71 -5.34 -19.68
C GLY A 65 4.96 -4.14 -20.30
N GLU A 66 3.92 -3.65 -19.63
CA GLU A 66 3.04 -2.56 -20.12
C GLU A 66 3.13 -1.30 -19.24
N TRP A 67 3.51 -1.44 -17.96
CA TRP A 67 3.40 -0.37 -16.97
C TRP A 67 4.73 -0.21 -16.24
N ASP A 68 5.24 1.02 -16.23
CA ASP A 68 6.44 1.39 -15.47
C ASP A 68 6.06 2.02 -14.12
N LEU A 69 6.73 1.56 -13.06
CA LEU A 69 6.60 2.16 -11.74
C LEU A 69 7.49 3.41 -11.64
N VAL A 70 6.89 4.59 -11.80
CA VAL A 70 7.62 5.87 -11.84
C VAL A 70 7.90 6.42 -10.44
N ASP A 71 6.91 6.36 -9.54
CA ASP A 71 7.01 6.93 -8.20
C ASP A 71 6.16 6.15 -7.19
N LEU A 72 6.60 6.16 -5.93
CA LEU A 72 5.89 5.61 -4.78
C LEU A 72 5.96 6.59 -3.62
N GLN A 73 4.82 7.21 -3.33
CA GLN A 73 4.70 8.14 -2.22
C GLN A 73 3.78 7.59 -1.13
N MET A 74 4.23 7.72 0.11
CA MET A 74 3.52 7.27 1.29
C MET A 74 3.19 8.46 2.18
N PHE A 75 1.96 8.48 2.69
CA PHE A 75 1.45 9.56 3.53
C PHE A 75 0.71 8.99 4.73
N LEU A 76 1.08 9.43 5.94
CA LEU A 76 0.34 9.13 7.15
C LEU A 76 -0.84 10.09 7.26
N TYR A 77 -2.05 9.59 7.01
CA TYR A 77 -3.27 10.35 7.26
C TYR A 77 -3.64 10.24 8.74
N LEU A 78 -3.17 11.19 9.54
CA LEU A 78 -3.65 11.40 10.90
C LEU A 78 -4.99 12.16 10.78
N TYR A 79 -6.11 11.55 11.23
CA TYR A 79 -7.53 11.91 10.98
C TYR A 79 -8.08 11.34 9.64
N VAL A 80 -9.21 10.62 9.53
CA VAL A 80 -10.53 10.80 10.16
C VAL A 80 -11.34 9.48 10.15
N ARG A 81 -11.70 8.94 11.32
CA ARG A 81 -13.07 8.96 11.86
C ARG A 81 -13.03 8.82 13.38
#